data_AF-A0A0F2CBJ6-F1
#
_entry.id   AF-A0A0F2CBJ6-F1
#
_cell.length_a   1.000
_cell.length_b   1.000
_cell.length_c   1.000
_cell.angle_alpha   90.00
_cell.angle_beta   90.00
_cell.angle_gamma   90.00
#
_symmetry.space_group_name_H-M   'P 1'
#
loop_
_entity.id
_entity.type
_entity.pdbx_description
1 polymer ?
#
loop_
_entity_poly.entity_id
_entity_poly.type
_entity_poly.pdbx_seq_one_letter_code
_entity_poly.pdbx_strand_id
1 'polypeptide(L)'
;MSGSKNARLFPSDAGAGTRYRGRVIPLAIVLFLNAAFNVIVWPQFYKRIAKDPRSRDESGTATAFLKVHVVLISIALVLALVSVLVGIAALTGAL
;
A
#
# COMPACT_ATOMS: atom_id res chain seq x y z
N MET A 1 -41.13 41.56 -24.10
CA MET A 1 -39.98 40.79 -24.61
C MET A 1 -38.77 41.09 -23.72
N SER A 2 -38.43 40.21 -22.78
CA SER A 2 -37.13 40.26 -22.08
C SER A 2 -36.76 38.81 -21.76
N GLY A 3 -36.06 38.21 -22.71
CA GLY A 3 -35.63 36.83 -22.65
C GLY A 3 -34.35 36.67 -21.82
N SER A 4 -34.20 35.47 -21.29
CA SER A 4 -32.93 34.82 -21.00
C SER A 4 -32.00 35.57 -20.04
N LYS A 5 -32.37 35.60 -18.76
CA LYS A 5 -31.39 35.73 -17.69
C LYS A 5 -31.48 34.45 -16.84
N ASN A 6 -30.35 33.77 -16.69
CA ASN A 6 -30.02 32.88 -15.56
C ASN A 6 -30.23 31.35 -15.71
N ALA A 7 -30.23 30.77 -16.91
CA ALA A 7 -30.26 29.31 -17.09
C ALA A 7 -28.87 28.61 -17.14
N ARG A 8 -27.82 29.22 -16.57
CA ARG A 8 -26.47 28.61 -16.51
C ARG A 8 -25.69 29.07 -15.29
N LEU A 9 -25.83 28.41 -14.13
CA LEU A 9 -24.91 28.66 -13.01
C LEU A 9 -24.66 27.52 -12.02
N PHE A 10 -25.17 26.30 -12.28
CA PHE A 10 -24.76 25.13 -11.51
C PHE A 10 -24.35 24.01 -12.47
N PRO A 11 -23.05 23.73 -12.64
CA PRO A 11 -22.64 22.44 -13.17
C PRO A 11 -23.19 21.38 -12.22
N SER A 12 -23.97 20.43 -12.74
CA SER A 12 -24.36 19.25 -11.98
C SER A 12 -23.09 18.47 -11.62
N ASP A 13 -22.75 18.51 -10.35
CA ASP A 13 -21.72 17.78 -9.61
C ASP A 13 -21.81 16.23 -9.77
N ALA A 14 -22.82 15.75 -10.49
CA ALA A 14 -22.99 14.36 -10.92
C ALA A 14 -21.74 13.73 -11.57
N GLY A 15 -20.88 14.52 -12.22
CA GLY A 15 -19.64 14.04 -12.82
C GLY A 15 -18.44 13.91 -11.86
N ALA A 16 -18.50 14.53 -10.68
CA ALA A 16 -17.42 14.48 -9.70
C ALA A 16 -17.45 13.14 -8.95
N GLY A 17 -18.62 12.73 -8.43
CA GLY A 17 -18.79 11.51 -7.65
C GLY A 17 -18.35 10.23 -8.37
N THR A 18 -18.62 10.13 -9.68
CA THR A 18 -18.21 8.99 -10.51
C THR A 18 -16.69 8.98 -10.77
N ARG A 19 -16.05 10.14 -10.92
CA ARG A 19 -14.58 10.23 -11.06
C ARG A 19 -13.84 9.89 -9.77
N TYR A 20 -14.37 10.25 -8.60
CA TYR A 20 -13.80 9.84 -7.32
C TYR A 20 -13.97 8.35 -7.06
N ARG A 21 -15.20 7.81 -7.23
CA ARG A 21 -15.46 6.36 -7.11
C ARG A 21 -14.66 5.52 -8.12
N GLY A 22 -14.45 6.02 -9.35
CA GLY A 22 -13.65 5.32 -10.35
C GLY A 22 -12.14 5.30 -10.06
N ARG A 23 -11.62 6.24 -9.26
CA ARG A 23 -10.18 6.34 -8.94
C ARG A 23 -9.77 5.55 -7.68
N VAL A 24 -10.67 5.38 -6.72
CA VAL A 24 -10.37 4.65 -5.47
C VAL A 24 -10.24 3.15 -5.67
N ILE A 25 -10.95 2.57 -6.64
CA ILE A 25 -10.87 1.14 -6.97
C ILE A 25 -9.46 0.72 -7.43
N PRO A 26 -8.89 1.32 -8.50
CA PRO A 26 -7.54 0.95 -8.94
C PRO A 26 -6.48 1.23 -7.86
N LEU A 27 -6.64 2.29 -7.06
CA LEU A 27 -5.75 2.57 -5.94
C LEU A 27 -5.80 1.45 -4.88
N ALA A 28 -7.00 1.03 -4.47
CA ALA A 28 -7.18 -0.06 -3.51
C ALA A 28 -6.58 -1.38 -4.04
N ILE A 29 -6.75 -1.67 -5.34
CA ILE A 29 -6.12 -2.84 -5.98
C ILE A 29 -4.60 -2.77 -5.85
N VAL A 30 -3.97 -1.64 -6.18
CA VAL A 30 -2.51 -1.47 -6.06
C VAL A 30 -2.05 -1.64 -4.62
N LEU A 31 -2.77 -1.08 -3.65
CA LEU A 31 -2.44 -1.21 -2.22
C LEU A 31 -2.51 -2.66 -1.74
N PHE A 32 -3.55 -3.41 -2.14
CA PHE A 32 -3.66 -4.82 -1.78
C PHE A 32 -2.63 -5.70 -2.49
N LEU A 33 -2.34 -5.44 -3.77
CA LEU A 33 -1.27 -6.14 -4.49
C LEU A 33 0.09 -5.87 -3.85
N ASN A 34 0.37 -4.63 -3.45
CA ASN A 34 1.56 -4.28 -2.69
C ASN A 34 1.62 -5.06 -1.38
N ALA A 35 0.54 -5.09 -0.61
CA ALA A 35 0.50 -5.83 0.64
C ALA A 35 0.75 -7.33 0.44
N ALA A 36 0.05 -7.95 -0.52
CA ALA A 36 0.20 -9.37 -0.86
C ALA A 36 1.64 -9.70 -1.30
N PHE A 37 2.23 -8.86 -2.17
CA PHE A 37 3.62 -9.02 -2.60
C PHE A 37 4.58 -9.04 -1.41
N ASN A 38 4.47 -8.06 -0.51
CA ASN A 38 5.35 -7.95 0.65
C ASN A 38 5.22 -9.18 1.57
N VAL A 39 3.99 -9.60 1.87
CA VAL A 39 3.73 -10.75 2.77
C VAL A 39 4.20 -12.07 2.15
N ILE A 40 4.18 -12.22 0.83
CA ILE A 40 4.61 -13.46 0.16
C ILE A 40 6.13 -13.50 -0.03
N VAL A 41 6.72 -12.41 -0.52
CA VAL A 41 8.12 -12.38 -0.96
C VAL A 41 9.09 -12.29 0.22
N TRP A 42 8.84 -11.38 1.18
CA TRP A 42 9.81 -11.09 2.22
C TRP A 42 10.05 -12.26 3.20
N PRO A 43 9.06 -13.06 3.62
CA PRO A 43 9.32 -14.23 4.46
C PRO A 43 10.17 -15.29 3.76
N GLN A 44 9.98 -15.49 2.45
CA GLN A 44 10.81 -16.42 1.67
C GLN A 44 12.23 -15.87 1.52
N PHE A 45 12.37 -14.57 1.29
CA PHE A 45 13.67 -13.92 1.24
C PHE A 45 14.42 -14.01 2.58
N TYR A 46 13.73 -13.78 3.70
CA TYR A 46 14.28 -13.96 5.04
C TYR A 46 14.83 -15.37 5.25
N LYS A 47 14.06 -16.40 4.88
CA LYS A 47 14.50 -17.82 4.98
C LYS A 47 15.79 -18.08 4.21
N ARG A 48 16.02 -17.39 3.09
CA ARG A 48 17.26 -17.51 2.31
C ARG A 48 18.42 -16.79 3.01
N ILE A 49 18.19 -15.57 3.49
CA ILE A 49 19.20 -14.78 4.21
C ILE A 49 19.64 -15.50 5.48
N ALA A 50 18.71 -16.04 6.25
CA ALA A 50 19.00 -16.75 7.50
C ALA A 50 19.81 -18.05 7.30
N LYS A 51 19.85 -18.58 6.07
CA LYS A 51 20.67 -19.74 5.68
C LYS A 51 22.01 -19.35 5.05
N ASP A 52 22.23 -18.07 4.76
CA ASP A 52 23.48 -17.58 4.18
C ASP A 52 24.60 -17.70 5.25
N PRO A 53 25.79 -18.23 4.90
CA PRO A 53 26.91 -18.32 5.83
C PRO A 53 27.30 -16.99 6.48
N ARG A 54 27.05 -15.85 5.82
CA ARG A 54 27.34 -14.50 6.35
C ARG A 54 26.36 -14.03 7.43
N SER A 55 25.25 -14.75 7.62
CA SER A 55 24.18 -14.35 8.53
C SER A 55 24.51 -14.60 10.00
N ARG A 56 25.40 -15.56 10.27
CA ARG A 56 25.86 -15.90 11.62
C ARG A 56 27.37 -15.97 11.67
N ASP A 57 27.94 -15.52 12.78
CA ASP A 57 29.38 -15.65 13.03
C ASP A 57 29.74 -17.04 13.56
N GLU A 58 31.02 -17.27 13.80
CA GLU A 58 31.59 -18.53 14.31
C GLU A 58 31.01 -18.93 15.68
N SER A 59 30.48 -17.97 16.44
CA SER A 59 29.82 -18.20 17.73
C SER A 59 28.30 -18.42 17.58
N GLY A 60 27.78 -18.41 16.35
CA GLY A 60 26.36 -18.57 16.04
C GLY A 60 25.53 -17.30 16.24
N THR A 61 26.14 -16.14 16.51
CA THR A 61 25.45 -14.86 16.75
C THR A 61 25.07 -14.19 15.44
N ALA A 62 23.91 -13.52 15.42
CA ALA A 62 23.43 -12.78 14.25
C ALA A 62 24.38 -11.63 13.90
N THR A 63 24.91 -11.64 12.68
CA THR A 63 25.79 -10.58 12.18
C THR A 63 25.01 -9.32 11.84
N ALA A 64 25.71 -8.20 11.59
CA ALA A 64 25.10 -6.97 11.08
C ALA A 64 24.34 -7.20 9.76
N PHE A 65 24.82 -8.12 8.91
CA PHE A 65 24.15 -8.51 7.67
C PHE A 65 22.75 -9.05 7.92
N LEU A 66 22.58 -9.99 8.86
CA LEU A 66 21.27 -10.53 9.20
C LEU A 66 20.38 -9.46 9.85
N LYS A 67 20.93 -8.64 10.76
CA LYS A 67 20.18 -7.59 11.46
C LYS A 67 19.60 -6.55 10.50
N VAL A 68 20.41 -6.02 9.58
CA VAL A 68 19.95 -5.01 8.61
C VAL A 68 18.82 -5.57 7.76
N HIS A 69 18.96 -6.80 7.25
CA HIS A 69 17.92 -7.40 6.42
C HIS A 69 16.62 -7.67 7.21
N VAL A 70 16.72 -8.11 8.46
CA VAL A 70 15.55 -8.27 9.33
C VAL A 70 14.82 -6.95 9.52
N VAL A 71 15.55 -5.86 9.77
CA VAL A 71 14.95 -4.51 9.93
C VAL A 71 14.26 -4.08 8.64
N LEU A 72 14.92 -4.21 7.48
CA LEU A 72 14.33 -3.86 6.18
C LEU A 72 13.06 -4.65 5.88
N ILE A 73 13.08 -5.97 6.12
CA ILE A 73 11.93 -6.85 5.95
C ILE A 73 10.80 -6.45 6.91
N SER A 74 11.12 -6.16 8.16
CA SER A 74 10.14 -5.76 9.17
C SER A 74 9.43 -4.47 8.77
N ILE A 75 10.18 -3.46 8.31
CA ILE A 75 9.62 -2.20 7.81
C ILE A 75 8.72 -2.47 6.60
N ALA A 76 9.15 -3.31 5.66
CA ALA A 76 8.34 -3.64 4.50
C ALA A 76 7.01 -4.33 4.86
N LEU A 77 7.00 -5.19 5.88
CA LEU A 77 5.77 -5.81 6.40
C LEU A 77 4.87 -4.82 7.14
N VAL A 78 5.44 -3.87 7.87
CA VAL A 78 4.66 -2.77 8.48
C VAL A 78 4.01 -1.91 7.40
N LEU A 79 4.75 -1.55 6.35
CA LEU A 79 4.20 -0.82 5.21
C LEU A 79 3.11 -1.62 4.50
N ALA A 80 3.27 -2.94 4.36
CA ALA A 80 2.23 -3.82 3.83
C ALA A 80 0.95 -3.76 4.67
N LEU A 81 1.06 -3.79 6.00
CA LEU A 81 -0.08 -3.65 6.91
C LEU A 81 -0.76 -2.29 6.73
N VAL A 82 0.02 -1.21 6.67
CA VAL A 82 -0.51 0.14 6.42
C VAL A 82 -1.23 0.20 5.07
N SER A 83 -0.67 -0.40 4.01
CA SER A 83 -1.32 -0.48 2.70
C SER A 83 -2.69 -1.17 2.77
N VAL A 84 -2.82 -2.25 3.54
CA VAL A 84 -4.13 -2.92 3.77
C VAL A 84 -5.11 -1.97 4.46
N LEU A 85 -4.68 -1.33 5.56
CA LEU A 85 -5.53 -0.43 6.33
C LEU A 85 -6.01 0.76 5.49
N VAL A 86 -5.11 1.38 4.72
CA VAL A 86 -5.44 2.49 3.81
C VAL A 86 -6.36 2.02 2.68
N GLY A 87 -6.13 0.83 2.13
CA GLY A 87 -7.01 0.24 1.10
C GLY A 87 -8.43 0.03 1.62
N ILE A 88 -8.58 -0.49 2.85
CA ILE A 88 -9.89 -0.66 3.49
C ILE A 88 -10.54 0.70 3.78
N ALA A 89 -9.79 1.67 4.32
CA ALA A 89 -10.30 3.02 4.58
C ALA A 89 -10.79 3.70 3.30
N ALA A 90 -10.04 3.59 2.21
CA ALA A 90 -10.41 4.14 0.90
C ALA A 90 -11.68 3.49 0.33
N LEU A 91 -11.86 2.18 0.49
CA LEU A 91 -13.06 1.47 0.01
C LEU A 91 -14.30 1.74 0.86
N THR A 92 -14.12 1.97 2.15
CA THR A 92 -15.22 2.26 3.10
C THR A 92 -15.60 3.73 3.17
N GLY A 93 -14.82 4.61 2.53
CA GLY A 93 -15.03 6.07 2.59
C GLY A 93 -14.62 6.69 3.92
N ALA A 94 -13.74 6.02 4.67
CA ALA A 94 -13.18 6.50 5.93
C ALA A 94 -11.90 7.35 5.75
N LEU A 95 -11.55 7.68 4.49
CA LEU A 95 -10.41 8.50 4.09
C LEU A 95 -10.90 9.79 3.43
#